data_AF-A0A3A9BTZ2-F1
#
_entry.id   AF-A0A3A9BTZ2-F1
#
_cell.length_a   1.000
_cell.length_b   1.000
_cell.length_c   1.000
_cell.angle_alpha   90.00
_cell.angle_beta   90.00
_cell.angle_gamma   90.00
#
_symmetry.space_group_name_H-M   'P 1'
#
loop_
_entity.id
_entity.type
_entity.pdbx_description
1 polymer ?
#
loop_
_entity_poly.entity_id
_entity_poly.type
_entity_poly.pdbx_seq_one_letter_code
_entity_poly.pdbx_strand_id
1 'polypeptide(L)'
;MADQSAVIPFLVISVIALWGIVICLAAVHIVEFLKKRVRIKAVVLDGQGGIRDEYELGKQRELLIGKSTPANLVNIDFSDSAYAGSIQEEHASLIRYGSCWYICAKAENGMVGLRQKGGDTVYKLRRNIPYRIQCGDIIYISYEKIILQ
;
A
#
# COMPACT_ATOMS: atom_id res chain seq x y z
N MET A 1 -0.84 62.18 16.63
CA MET A 1 -1.87 61.38 15.93
C MET A 1 -1.12 60.44 14.99
N ALA A 2 -1.12 59.13 15.26
CA ALA A 2 -0.54 58.18 14.32
C ALA A 2 -1.33 58.24 13.01
N ASP A 3 -0.62 58.30 11.88
CA ASP A 3 -1.21 58.41 10.56
C ASP A 3 -2.02 57.13 10.24
N GLN A 4 -3.34 57.21 10.39
CA GLN A 4 -4.27 56.09 10.17
C GLN A 4 -4.15 55.50 8.76
N SER A 5 -3.68 56.28 7.79
CA SER A 5 -3.54 55.84 6.40
C SER A 5 -2.44 54.78 6.21
N ALA A 6 -1.42 54.77 7.08
CA ALA A 6 -0.31 53.81 7.03
C ALA A 6 -0.55 52.54 7.86
N VAL A 7 -1.38 52.62 8.91
CA VAL A 7 -1.63 51.49 9.84
C VAL A 7 -2.51 50.41 9.21
N ILE A 8 -3.55 50.82 8.47
CA ILE A 8 -4.50 49.91 7.82
C ILE A 8 -3.81 48.97 6.80
N PRO A 9 -3.01 49.46 5.81
CA PRO A 9 -2.37 48.58 4.85
C PRO A 9 -1.35 47.64 5.51
N PHE A 10 -0.65 48.08 6.57
CA PHE A 10 0.26 47.23 7.32
C PHE A 10 -0.46 46.04 7.99
N LEU A 11 -1.62 46.29 8.61
CA LEU A 11 -2.43 45.22 9.21
C LEU A 11 -2.94 44.23 8.15
N VAL A 12 -3.39 44.72 6.99
CA VAL A 12 -3.87 43.87 5.89
C VAL A 12 -2.75 42.96 5.37
N ILE A 13 -1.56 43.51 5.12
CA ILE A 13 -0.39 42.75 4.67
C ILE A 13 0.01 41.71 5.71
N SER A 14 0.01 42.07 7.00
CA SER A 14 0.33 41.15 8.10
C SER A 14 -0.65 39.98 8.16
N VAL A 15 -1.95 40.22 7.93
CA VAL A 15 -2.97 39.16 7.90
C VAL A 15 -2.77 38.22 6.71
N ILE A 16 -2.51 38.77 5.52
CA ILE A 16 -2.25 37.96 4.31
C ILE A 16 -1.00 37.10 4.50
N ALA A 17 0.07 37.67 5.06
CA ALA A 17 1.30 36.93 5.35
C ALA A 17 1.05 35.78 6.35
N LEU A 18 0.25 36.04 7.40
CA LEU A 18 -0.12 35.02 8.38
C LEU A 18 -0.91 33.87 7.75
N TRP A 19 -1.90 34.19 6.90
CA TRP A 19 -2.64 33.17 6.15
C TRP A 19 -1.76 32.39 5.17
N GLY A 20 -0.81 33.06 4.51
CA GLY A 20 0.18 32.42 3.65
C GLY A 20 1.03 31.39 4.39
N ILE A 21 1.49 31.73 5.61
CA ILE A 21 2.22 30.80 6.48
C ILE A 21 1.35 29.62 6.87
N VAL A 22 0.10 29.85 7.28
CA VAL A 22 -0.84 28.77 7.66
C VAL A 22 -1.09 27.81 6.49
N ILE A 23 -1.32 28.33 5.28
CA ILE A 23 -1.51 27.52 4.07
C ILE A 23 -0.25 26.72 3.76
N CYS A 24 0.93 27.33 3.88
CA CYS A 24 2.20 26.66 3.63
C CYS A 24 2.42 25.50 4.62
N LEU A 25 2.18 25.73 5.92
CA LEU A 25 2.26 24.69 6.94
C LEU A 25 1.25 23.56 6.68
N ALA A 26 0.02 23.89 6.31
CA ALA A 26 -1.00 22.90 5.97
C ALA A 26 -0.59 22.07 4.74
N ALA A 27 -0.06 22.71 3.69
CA ALA A 27 0.43 22.02 2.50
C ALA A 27 1.59 21.05 2.83
N VAL A 28 2.55 21.47 3.65
CA VAL A 28 3.65 20.61 4.12
C VAL A 28 3.09 19.41 4.89
N HIS A 29 2.15 19.63 5.80
CA HIS A 29 1.53 18.55 6.58
C HIS A 29 0.75 17.57 5.70
N ILE A 30 0.03 18.07 4.69
CA ILE A 30 -0.69 17.25 3.71
C ILE A 30 0.30 16.40 2.89
N VAL A 31 1.40 17.00 2.42
CA VAL A 31 2.43 16.30 1.65
C VAL A 31 3.10 15.21 2.50
N GLU A 32 3.47 15.50 3.74
CA GLU A 32 4.04 14.49 4.65
C GLU A 32 3.05 13.37 4.95
N PHE A 33 1.78 13.70 5.17
CA PHE A 33 0.72 12.73 5.40
C PHE A 33 0.53 11.81 4.18
N LEU A 34 0.52 12.38 2.98
CA LEU A 34 0.49 11.63 1.72
C LEU A 34 1.72 10.73 1.58
N LYS A 35 2.93 11.23 1.89
CA LYS A 35 4.17 10.46 1.82
C LYS A 35 4.19 9.29 2.80
N LYS A 36 3.61 9.45 4.00
CA LYS A 36 3.54 8.40 5.03
C LYS A 36 2.60 7.27 4.64
N ARG A 37 1.46 7.55 3.99
CA ARG A 37 0.50 6.53 3.52
C ARG A 37 0.98 5.72 2.31
N VAL A 38 1.99 6.21 1.60
CA VAL A 38 2.54 5.56 0.39
C VAL A 38 3.59 4.49 0.71
N ARG A 39 4.10 4.42 1.94
CA ARG A 39 5.17 3.49 2.35
C ARG A 39 4.66 2.18 2.95
N ILE A 40 3.70 1.53 2.31
CA ILE A 40 3.44 0.12 2.63
C ILE A 40 4.47 -0.71 1.87
N LYS A 41 5.15 -1.60 2.58
CA LYS A 41 6.05 -2.60 2.02
C LYS A 41 5.40 -3.99 2.10
N ALA A 42 5.53 -4.78 1.05
CA ALA A 42 5.24 -6.20 1.07
C ALA A 42 6.54 -6.96 1.29
N VAL A 43 6.65 -7.62 2.44
CA VAL A 43 7.79 -8.46 2.80
C VAL A 43 7.38 -9.91 2.56
N VAL A 44 7.99 -10.55 1.57
CA VAL A 44 7.75 -11.95 1.24
C VAL A 44 8.62 -12.81 2.13
N LEU A 45 8.00 -13.78 2.80
CA LEU A 45 8.70 -14.75 3.62
C LEU A 45 8.96 -16.03 2.82
N ASP A 46 10.04 -16.72 3.17
CA ASP A 46 10.27 -18.09 2.72
C ASP A 46 9.49 -19.11 3.58
N GLY A 47 9.57 -20.40 3.19
CA GLY A 47 8.92 -21.49 3.91
C GLY A 47 9.45 -21.73 5.33
N GLN A 48 10.60 -21.18 5.71
CA GLN A 48 11.17 -21.23 7.07
C GLN A 48 10.81 -19.98 7.89
N GLY A 49 10.17 -18.99 7.29
CA GLY A 49 9.80 -17.71 7.92
C GLY A 49 10.88 -16.63 7.82
N GLY A 50 11.96 -16.87 7.10
CA GLY A 50 12.98 -15.87 6.76
C GLY A 50 12.45 -14.86 5.74
N ILE A 51 13.04 -13.66 5.71
CA ILE A 51 12.71 -12.64 4.70
C ILE A 51 13.40 -13.04 3.39
N ARG A 52 12.61 -13.30 2.34
CA ARG A 52 13.11 -13.58 0.99
C ARG A 52 13.28 -12.28 0.19
N ASP A 53 12.21 -11.51 0.08
CA ASP A 53 12.14 -10.32 -0.77
C ASP A 53 11.33 -9.18 -0.11
N GLU A 54 11.62 -7.93 -0.50
CA GLU A 54 10.86 -6.75 -0.09
C GLU A 54 10.42 -5.92 -1.30
N TYR A 55 9.15 -5.54 -1.33
CA TYR A 55 8.57 -4.73 -2.40
C TYR A 55 7.91 -3.47 -1.84
N GLU A 56 8.27 -2.30 -2.36
CA GLU A 56 7.57 -1.05 -2.06
C GLU A 56 6.32 -0.91 -2.92
N LEU A 57 5.13 -0.86 -2.31
CA LEU A 57 3.88 -0.74 -3.06
C LEU A 57 3.72 0.66 -3.70
N GLY A 58 4.36 1.69 -3.13
CA GLY A 58 3.99 3.10 -3.30
C GLY A 58 3.97 3.69 -4.73
N LYS A 59 4.73 3.12 -5.69
CA LYS A 59 4.86 3.70 -7.04
C LYS A 59 3.85 3.17 -8.05
N GLN A 60 3.39 1.93 -7.89
CA GLN A 60 2.56 1.25 -8.88
C GLN A 60 1.07 1.32 -8.52
N ARG A 61 0.19 1.18 -9.52
CA ARG A 61 -1.27 1.08 -9.31
C ARG A 61 -1.71 -0.33 -8.99
N GLU A 62 -1.00 -1.31 -9.53
CA GLU A 62 -1.26 -2.73 -9.34
C GLU A 62 0.09 -3.46 -9.27
N LEU A 63 0.17 -4.46 -8.38
CA LEU A 63 1.25 -5.44 -8.34
C LEU A 63 0.62 -6.83 -8.49
N LEU A 64 0.99 -7.54 -9.54
CA LEU A 64 0.56 -8.90 -9.80
C LEU A 64 1.39 -9.89 -8.99
N ILE A 65 0.72 -10.88 -8.41
CA ILE A 65 1.33 -11.92 -7.58
C ILE A 65 1.03 -13.28 -8.21
N GLY A 66 2.07 -14.09 -8.42
CA GLY A 66 1.90 -15.43 -8.96
C GLY A 66 3.21 -16.03 -9.45
N LYS A 67 3.19 -16.65 -10.63
CA LYS A 67 4.38 -17.21 -11.28
C LYS A 67 4.63 -16.50 -12.60
N SER A 68 5.86 -16.03 -12.79
CA SER A 68 6.26 -15.51 -14.09
C SER A 68 6.37 -16.64 -15.12
N THR A 69 5.90 -16.35 -16.33
CA THR A 69 6.12 -17.15 -17.52
C THR A 69 6.74 -16.28 -18.61
N PRO A 70 7.29 -16.87 -19.68
CA PRO A 70 7.79 -16.08 -20.82
C PRO A 70 6.73 -15.16 -21.44
N ALA A 71 5.44 -15.49 -21.28
CA ALA A 71 4.32 -14.71 -21.80
C ALA A 71 3.77 -13.69 -20.80
N ASN A 72 3.94 -13.90 -19.50
CA ASN A 72 3.37 -13.06 -18.46
C ASN A 72 4.35 -12.89 -17.29
N LEU A 73 4.82 -11.67 -17.05
CA LEU A 73 5.70 -11.36 -15.94
C LEU A 73 4.89 -10.79 -14.77
N VAL A 74 5.07 -11.36 -13.59
CA VAL A 74 4.43 -10.87 -12.36
C VAL A 74 5.36 -9.95 -11.58
N ASN A 75 4.81 -9.10 -10.70
CA ASN A 75 5.62 -8.21 -9.87
C ASN A 75 6.23 -8.94 -8.66
N ILE A 76 5.46 -9.83 -8.04
CA ILE A 76 5.89 -10.67 -6.92
C ILE A 76 5.83 -12.13 -7.38
N ASP A 77 7.01 -12.70 -7.62
CA ASP A 77 7.17 -13.98 -8.30
C ASP A 77 7.50 -15.11 -7.32
N PHE A 78 6.69 -16.16 -7.39
CA PHE A 78 6.79 -17.39 -6.61
C PHE A 78 7.18 -18.60 -7.48
N SER A 79 7.77 -18.39 -8.66
CA SER A 79 8.21 -19.49 -9.53
C SER A 79 9.25 -20.41 -8.84
N ASP A 80 10.11 -19.84 -7.99
CA ASP A 80 11.14 -20.57 -7.23
C ASP A 80 10.65 -21.07 -5.85
N SER A 81 9.37 -20.88 -5.52
CA SER A 81 8.80 -21.35 -4.26
C SER A 81 8.76 -22.88 -4.20
N ALA A 82 9.01 -23.45 -3.02
CA ALA A 82 8.78 -24.87 -2.75
C ALA A 82 7.31 -25.28 -3.00
N TYR A 83 6.40 -24.31 -2.99
CA TYR A 83 4.96 -24.47 -3.21
C TYR A 83 4.50 -23.92 -4.57
N ALA A 84 5.41 -23.67 -5.52
CA ALA A 84 5.09 -23.15 -6.85
C ALA A 84 4.01 -23.98 -7.58
N GLY A 85 3.91 -25.29 -7.33
CA GLY A 85 2.86 -26.15 -7.88
C GLY A 85 1.43 -25.78 -7.44
N SER A 86 1.27 -25.12 -6.29
CA SER A 86 -0.01 -24.63 -5.77
C SER A 86 -0.28 -23.16 -6.11
N ILE A 87 0.62 -22.51 -6.83
CA ILE A 87 0.52 -21.09 -7.21
C ILE A 87 0.25 -21.02 -8.72
N GLN A 88 -0.69 -20.15 -9.11
CA GLN A 88 -1.08 -19.95 -10.51
C GLN A 88 -0.30 -18.77 -11.08
N GLU A 89 -0.25 -18.64 -12.41
CA GLU A 89 0.44 -17.52 -13.08
C GLU A 89 -0.09 -16.17 -12.58
N GLU A 90 -1.42 -16.00 -12.57
CA GLU A 90 -2.09 -14.87 -11.94
C GLU A 90 -2.83 -15.32 -10.67
N HIS A 91 -2.12 -15.37 -9.56
CA HIS A 91 -2.69 -15.89 -8.32
C HIS A 91 -3.49 -14.84 -7.54
N ALA A 92 -2.91 -13.66 -7.38
CA ALA A 92 -3.53 -12.52 -6.70
C ALA A 92 -2.98 -11.20 -7.24
N SER A 93 -3.56 -10.09 -6.78
CA SER A 93 -3.07 -8.76 -7.13
C SER A 93 -3.25 -7.80 -5.95
N LEU A 94 -2.26 -6.94 -5.74
CA LEU A 94 -2.36 -5.78 -4.87
C LEU A 94 -2.79 -4.60 -5.73
N ILE A 95 -3.91 -3.98 -5.44
CA ILE A 95 -4.46 -2.89 -6.24
C ILE A 95 -4.61 -1.65 -5.36
N ARG A 96 -4.21 -0.50 -5.89
CA ARG A 96 -4.35 0.80 -5.24
C ARG A 96 -5.58 1.53 -5.76
N TYR A 97 -6.53 1.81 -4.86
CA TYR A 97 -7.61 2.75 -5.10
C TYR A 97 -7.44 3.98 -4.22
N GLY A 98 -7.07 5.10 -4.85
CA GLY A 98 -6.75 6.35 -4.16
C GLY A 98 -5.55 6.23 -3.22
N SER A 99 -5.80 6.36 -1.92
CA SER A 99 -4.79 6.25 -0.85
C SER A 99 -4.79 4.90 -0.14
N CYS A 100 -5.66 3.97 -0.55
CA CYS A 100 -5.82 2.66 0.08
C CYS A 100 -5.35 1.55 -0.86
N TRP A 101 -4.81 0.49 -0.24
CA TRP A 101 -4.42 -0.73 -0.92
C TRP A 101 -5.44 -1.84 -0.64
N TYR A 102 -5.56 -2.74 -1.60
CA TYR A 102 -6.47 -3.86 -1.57
C TYR A 102 -5.77 -5.11 -2.10
N ILE A 103 -6.08 -6.27 -1.53
CA ILE A 103 -5.72 -7.57 -2.08
C ILE A 103 -6.93 -8.14 -2.80
N CYS A 104 -6.72 -8.66 -4.01
CA CYS A 104 -7.74 -9.30 -4.82
C CYS A 104 -7.24 -10.66 -5.29
N ALA A 105 -7.99 -11.72 -4.98
CA ALA A 105 -7.69 -13.07 -5.45
C ALA A 105 -8.07 -13.21 -6.94
N LYS A 106 -7.14 -13.68 -7.77
CA LYS A 106 -7.35 -13.89 -9.22
C LYS A 106 -7.43 -15.37 -9.61
N ALA A 107 -6.72 -16.22 -8.89
CA ALA A 107 -6.68 -17.66 -9.15
C ALA A 107 -8.07 -18.30 -9.09
N GLU A 108 -8.30 -19.26 -9.98
CA GLU A 108 -9.53 -20.03 -10.02
C GLU A 108 -9.58 -21.09 -8.92
N ASN A 109 -8.49 -21.85 -8.77
CA ASN A 109 -8.35 -22.94 -7.81
C ASN A 109 -7.35 -22.63 -6.68
N GLY A 110 -6.74 -21.44 -6.71
CA GLY A 110 -5.74 -21.00 -5.74
C GLY A 110 -6.35 -20.47 -4.45
N MET A 111 -5.63 -20.61 -3.35
CA MET A 111 -6.06 -20.09 -2.05
C MET A 111 -5.34 -18.80 -1.72
N VAL A 112 -6.12 -17.72 -1.59
CA VAL A 112 -5.64 -16.46 -1.05
C VAL A 112 -6.28 -16.24 0.32
N GLY A 113 -5.45 -16.12 1.35
CA GLY A 113 -5.86 -15.83 2.71
C GLY A 113 -5.48 -14.42 3.13
N LEU A 114 -6.27 -13.80 4.00
CA LEU A 114 -5.95 -12.53 4.64
C LEU A 114 -6.14 -12.65 6.15
N ARG A 115 -5.11 -12.30 6.91
CA ARG A 115 -5.18 -12.08 8.35
C ARG A 115 -4.99 -10.60 8.63
N GLN A 116 -5.99 -9.98 9.22
CA GLN A 116 -5.93 -8.57 9.58
C GLN A 116 -5.07 -8.36 10.82
N LYS A 117 -4.41 -7.20 10.89
CA LYS A 117 -3.63 -6.76 12.04
C LYS A 117 -4.44 -6.89 13.34
N GLY A 118 -3.85 -7.53 14.33
CA GLY A 118 -4.44 -7.69 15.67
C GLY A 118 -5.49 -8.80 15.77
N GLY A 119 -5.76 -9.53 14.68
CA GLY A 119 -6.58 -10.73 14.68
C GLY A 119 -5.74 -11.98 14.39
N ASP A 120 -6.22 -13.13 14.88
CA ASP A 120 -5.59 -14.44 14.64
C ASP A 120 -6.29 -15.23 13.52
N THR A 121 -7.48 -14.80 13.11
CA THR A 121 -8.27 -15.48 12.09
C THR A 121 -7.76 -15.16 10.68
N VAL A 122 -7.51 -16.20 9.90
CA VAL A 122 -7.23 -16.10 8.46
C VAL A 122 -8.52 -16.29 7.68
N TYR A 123 -8.92 -15.30 6.88
CA TYR A 123 -10.10 -15.37 6.03
C TYR A 123 -9.71 -15.74 4.61
N LYS A 124 -10.40 -16.72 4.02
CA LYS A 124 -10.27 -17.03 2.59
C LYS A 124 -10.96 -15.94 1.77
N LEU A 125 -10.24 -15.36 0.82
CA LEU A 125 -10.77 -14.32 -0.04
C LEU A 125 -11.63 -14.91 -1.16
N ARG A 126 -12.70 -14.21 -1.53
CA ARG A 126 -13.47 -14.52 -2.74
C ARG A 126 -12.73 -13.98 -3.97
N ARG A 127 -12.79 -14.74 -5.05
CA ARG A 127 -12.19 -14.37 -6.34
C ARG A 127 -12.79 -13.07 -6.86
N ASN A 128 -11.94 -12.19 -7.38
CA ASN A 128 -12.29 -10.89 -7.97
C ASN A 128 -13.00 -9.90 -7.03
N ILE A 129 -12.92 -10.10 -5.72
CA ILE A 129 -13.40 -9.14 -4.72
C ILE A 129 -12.19 -8.46 -4.06
N PRO A 130 -12.10 -7.12 -4.08
CA PRO A 130 -11.01 -6.40 -3.42
C PRO A 130 -11.27 -6.30 -1.91
N TYR A 131 -10.28 -6.72 -1.11
CA TYR A 131 -10.30 -6.61 0.35
C TYR A 131 -9.26 -5.60 0.79
N ARG A 132 -9.65 -4.64 1.61
CA ARG A 132 -8.76 -3.57 2.08
C ARG A 132 -7.65 -4.16 2.96
N ILE A 133 -6.43 -3.68 2.74
CA ILE A 133 -5.25 -4.07 3.52
C ILE A 133 -4.53 -2.86 4.11
N GLN A 134 -3.77 -3.10 5.17
CA GLN A 134 -2.98 -2.10 5.90
C GLN A 134 -1.69 -2.71 6.47
N CYS A 135 -0.76 -1.84 6.91
CA CYS A 135 0.44 -2.28 7.62
C CYS A 135 0.07 -3.12 8.85
N GLY A 136 0.70 -4.28 8.99
CA GLY A 136 0.47 -5.29 10.02
C GLY A 136 -0.42 -6.46 9.59
N ASP A 137 -1.08 -6.37 8.43
CA ASP A 137 -1.81 -7.52 7.87
C ASP A 137 -0.84 -8.55 7.27
N ILE A 138 -1.30 -9.81 7.18
CA ILE A 138 -0.59 -10.89 6.50
C ILE A 138 -1.47 -11.46 5.40
N ILE A 139 -0.91 -11.53 4.20
CA ILE A 139 -1.51 -12.18 3.04
C ILE A 139 -0.88 -13.55 2.89
N TYR A 140 -1.71 -14.55 2.64
CA TYR A 140 -1.30 -15.92 2.38
C TYR A 140 -1.54 -16.23 0.90
N ILE A 141 -0.49 -16.68 0.21
CA ILE A 141 -0.54 -17.12 -1.18
C ILE A 141 -0.25 -18.62 -1.17
N SER A 142 -1.30 -19.43 -1.17
CA SER A 142 -1.23 -20.86 -0.85
C SER A 142 -0.55 -21.11 0.50
N TYR A 143 0.71 -21.55 0.53
CA TYR A 143 1.47 -21.79 1.77
C TYR A 143 2.51 -20.70 2.06
N GLU A 144 2.68 -19.75 1.13
CA GLU A 144 3.61 -18.63 1.25
C GLU A 144 2.96 -17.45 1.98
N LYS A 145 3.78 -16.60 2.61
CA LYS A 145 3.31 -15.46 3.40
C LYS A 145 3.91 -14.15 2.90
N ILE A 146 3.08 -13.12 2.86
CA ILE A 146 3.48 -11.75 2.61
C ILE A 146 3.02 -10.91 3.80
N ILE A 147 3.96 -10.28 4.49
CA ILE A 147 3.68 -9.37 5.59
C ILE A 147 3.65 -7.94 5.06
N LEU A 148 2.63 -7.17 5.41
CA LEU A 148 2.57 -5.75 5.09
C LEU A 148 3.20 -4.93 6.21
N GLN A 149 4.18 -4.08 5.91
CA GLN A 149 4.90 -3.25 6.87
C GLN A 149 4.84 -1.76 6.52
#